data_AF-A0A3M7AUK6-F1
#
_entry.id   AF-A0A3M7AUK6-F1
#
_cell.length_a   1.000
_cell.length_b   1.000
_cell.length_c   1.000
_cell.angle_alpha   90.00
_cell.angle_beta   90.00
_cell.angle_gamma   90.00
#
_symmetry.space_group_name_H-M   'P 1'
#
loop_
_entity.id
_entity.type
_entity.pdbx_description
1 polymer ?
#
loop_
_entity_poly.entity_id
_entity_poly.type
_entity_poly.pdbx_seq_one_letter_code
_entity_poly.pdbx_strand_id
1 'polypeptide(L)'
;DLERLGCKLPPALSALLFDCTVPSLAKSIKARGKKQLPTNLGRKKLLEVIIVSVLNVFLAVAVQAALELLTTEVLHLRSNIKVTSLVPLPWTILKDVAKGIVLRGVLRYFIHRFLLHTWSTPLQSWHLSWQHSVQLPFSLVATYDHPVVHLLSQWLPVFLPALLFRFHVLTWHVLLAVASLEDLFVYSGYAVLPSSIVLAGMARRADAHFAAVRDEKPAGNFGHLGLLDFMLESAVQGAMSGLKGEQQPGTSPSSDEEVTSRQEDEVDQAGASADNVSGAANDADIDADKDADEDTQQPGQRRSNRRKARKA
;
A
#
# COMPACT_ATOMS: atom_id res chain seq x y z
N ASP A 1 -0.27 -19.89 -18.74
CA ASP A 1 -0.47 -18.44 -18.71
C ASP A 1 0.82 -17.74 -18.23
N LEU A 2 1.87 -17.71 -19.06
CA LEU A 2 3.16 -17.10 -18.68
C LEU A 2 3.10 -15.57 -18.67
N GLU A 3 2.24 -14.98 -19.50
CA GLU A 3 2.03 -13.53 -19.57
C GLU A 3 1.69 -12.92 -18.20
N ARG A 4 0.90 -13.64 -17.39
CA ARG A 4 0.56 -13.20 -16.02
C ARG A 4 1.78 -13.02 -15.13
N LEU A 5 2.80 -13.89 -15.25
CA LEU A 5 4.05 -13.73 -14.52
C LEU A 5 4.77 -12.47 -15.02
N GLY A 6 4.89 -12.30 -16.34
CA GLY A 6 5.55 -11.16 -16.99
C GLY A 6 4.89 -9.80 -16.71
N CYS A 7 3.56 -9.74 -16.66
CA CYS A 7 2.83 -8.50 -16.36
C CYS A 7 2.77 -8.17 -14.86
N LYS A 8 2.73 -9.17 -13.96
CA LYS A 8 2.59 -8.93 -12.51
C LYS A 8 3.94 -8.76 -11.80
N LEU A 9 4.85 -9.72 -11.96
CA LEU A 9 6.04 -9.81 -11.08
C LEU A 9 7.13 -8.81 -11.45
N PRO A 10 7.64 -8.72 -12.70
CA PRO A 10 8.70 -7.78 -13.05
C PRO A 10 8.37 -6.31 -12.70
N PRO A 11 7.19 -5.73 -13.03
CA PRO A 11 6.91 -4.33 -12.71
C PRO A 11 6.82 -4.08 -11.21
N ALA A 12 6.18 -4.98 -10.46
CA ALA A 12 6.02 -4.82 -9.01
C ALA A 12 7.33 -5.05 -8.24
N LEU A 13 8.15 -6.03 -8.65
CA LEU A 13 9.49 -6.26 -8.11
C LEU A 13 10.47 -5.14 -8.47
N SER A 14 10.39 -4.58 -9.69
CA SER A 14 11.20 -3.43 -10.10
C SER A 14 10.85 -2.18 -9.28
N ALA A 15 9.56 -1.94 -9.02
CA ALA A 15 9.14 -0.86 -8.13
C ALA A 15 9.61 -1.06 -6.68
N LEU A 16 9.54 -2.29 -6.14
CA LEU A 16 10.09 -2.61 -4.83
C LEU A 16 11.62 -2.44 -4.78
N LEU A 17 12.34 -2.86 -5.83
CA LEU A 17 13.78 -2.71 -5.93
C LEU A 17 14.18 -1.24 -5.97
N PHE A 18 13.46 -0.42 -6.74
CA PHE A 18 13.63 1.03 -6.77
C PHE A 18 13.39 1.67 -5.39
N ASP A 19 12.28 1.31 -4.71
CA ASP A 19 11.96 1.78 -3.36
C ASP A 19 13.07 1.45 -2.33
N CYS A 20 13.73 0.31 -2.48
CA CYS A 20 14.80 -0.14 -1.59
C CYS A 20 16.19 0.45 -1.95
N THR A 21 16.49 0.63 -3.24
CA THR A 21 17.82 1.07 -3.71
C THR A 21 17.96 2.59 -3.80
N VAL A 22 16.88 3.33 -4.10
CA VAL A 22 16.90 4.80 -4.22
C VAL A 22 15.84 5.44 -3.29
N PRO A 23 15.88 5.18 -1.96
CA PRO A 23 14.85 5.63 -1.02
C PRO A 23 14.74 7.17 -0.91
N SER A 24 15.80 7.90 -1.28
CA SER A 24 15.82 9.37 -1.34
C SER A 24 14.93 9.94 -2.44
N LEU A 25 14.77 9.24 -3.56
CA LEU A 25 13.89 9.59 -4.68
C LEU A 25 12.51 8.94 -4.53
N ALA A 26 12.45 7.68 -4.08
CA ALA A 26 11.19 7.00 -3.81
C ALA A 26 10.31 7.77 -2.80
N LYS A 27 10.91 8.34 -1.75
CA LYS A 27 10.19 9.17 -0.76
C LYS A 27 9.66 10.50 -1.31
N SER A 28 10.19 11.04 -2.41
CA SER A 28 9.70 12.31 -2.97
C SER A 28 8.55 12.09 -3.95
N ILE A 29 8.49 10.92 -4.60
CA ILE A 29 7.41 10.58 -5.54
C ILE A 29 6.23 9.83 -4.90
N LYS A 30 6.35 9.32 -3.66
CA LYS A 30 5.28 8.60 -2.95
C LYS A 30 4.31 9.53 -2.20
N ALA A 31 3.02 9.20 -2.23
CA ALA A 31 1.92 9.93 -1.60
C ALA A 31 2.11 10.18 -0.10
N ARG A 32 2.64 9.21 0.67
CA ARG A 32 2.98 9.38 2.10
C ARG A 32 4.48 9.48 2.36
N GLY A 33 5.26 9.75 1.32
CA GLY A 33 6.71 9.92 1.35
C GLY A 33 7.45 8.82 2.11
N LYS A 34 8.29 9.21 3.09
CA LYS A 34 9.13 8.26 3.87
C LYS A 34 8.30 7.16 4.55
N LYS A 35 7.05 7.42 4.97
CA LYS A 35 6.21 6.43 5.68
C LYS A 35 5.83 5.23 4.79
N GLN A 36 5.80 5.41 3.47
CA GLN A 36 5.40 4.42 2.48
C GLN A 36 6.58 3.66 1.83
N LEU A 37 7.78 3.77 2.42
CA LEU A 37 8.91 2.94 2.04
C LEU A 37 8.73 1.52 2.60
N PRO A 38 8.85 0.45 1.79
CA PRO A 38 8.71 -0.95 2.23
C PRO A 38 9.69 -1.36 3.34
N THR A 39 10.82 -0.65 3.44
CA THR A 39 11.83 -0.84 4.49
C THR A 39 11.32 -0.58 5.91
N ASN A 40 10.27 0.26 6.07
CA ASN A 40 9.64 0.51 7.38
C ASN A 40 8.90 -0.71 7.94
N LEU A 41 8.57 -1.69 7.09
CA LEU A 41 7.80 -2.89 7.46
C LEU A 41 8.63 -3.91 8.27
N GLY A 42 9.95 -3.76 8.28
CA GLY A 42 10.89 -4.70 8.88
C GLY A 42 11.15 -5.93 7.99
N ARG A 43 12.38 -6.46 8.06
CA ARG A 43 12.88 -7.50 7.14
C ARG A 43 12.02 -8.76 7.10
N LYS A 44 11.50 -9.21 8.26
CA LYS A 44 10.67 -10.43 8.36
C LYS A 44 9.34 -10.27 7.61
N LYS A 45 8.59 -9.20 7.88
CA LYS A 45 7.28 -8.96 7.25
C LYS A 45 7.42 -8.61 5.77
N LEU A 46 8.46 -7.88 5.38
CA LEU A 46 8.75 -7.62 3.97
C LEU A 46 9.03 -8.91 3.19
N LEU A 47 9.80 -9.84 3.76
CA LEU A 47 10.05 -11.16 3.16
C LEU A 47 8.77 -12.00 3.05
N GLU A 48 7.94 -12.01 4.08
CA GLU A 48 6.62 -12.65 4.06
C GLU A 48 5.76 -12.10 2.91
N VAL A 49 5.66 -10.77 2.79
CA VAL A 49 4.92 -10.10 1.70
C VAL A 49 5.47 -10.52 0.34
N ILE A 50 6.79 -10.54 0.15
CA ILE A 50 7.42 -10.97 -1.12
C ILE A 50 7.04 -12.43 -1.46
N ILE A 51 7.24 -13.36 -0.52
CA ILE A 51 7.01 -14.79 -0.73
C ILE A 51 5.52 -15.05 -1.03
N VAL A 52 4.62 -14.54 -0.19
CA VAL A 52 3.16 -14.72 -0.37
C VAL A 52 2.69 -14.09 -1.69
N SER A 53 3.17 -12.90 -2.04
CA SER A 53 2.83 -12.24 -3.31
C SER A 53 3.24 -13.06 -4.52
N VAL A 54 4.45 -13.62 -4.51
CA VAL A 54 4.97 -14.46 -5.60
C VAL A 54 4.18 -15.76 -5.68
N LEU A 55 3.97 -16.44 -4.56
CA LEU A 55 3.18 -17.69 -4.49
C LEU A 55 1.73 -17.48 -4.94
N ASN A 56 1.10 -16.36 -4.60
CA ASN A 56 -0.25 -16.02 -5.05
C ASN A 56 -0.34 -15.84 -6.57
N VAL A 57 0.66 -15.21 -7.22
CA VAL A 57 0.70 -15.11 -8.69
C VAL A 57 0.93 -16.48 -9.32
N PHE A 58 1.80 -17.32 -8.76
CA PHE A 58 1.97 -18.70 -9.24
C PHE A 58 0.69 -19.54 -9.07
N LEU A 59 -0.01 -19.40 -7.93
CA LEU A 59 -1.30 -20.06 -7.69
C LEU A 59 -2.35 -19.60 -8.71
N ALA A 60 -2.42 -18.30 -9.01
CA ALA A 60 -3.33 -17.76 -10.02
C ALA A 60 -3.05 -18.33 -11.44
N VAL A 61 -1.77 -18.55 -11.80
CA VAL A 61 -1.39 -19.23 -13.04
C VAL A 61 -1.78 -20.71 -12.99
N ALA A 62 -1.51 -21.41 -11.88
CA ALA A 62 -1.81 -22.83 -11.71
C ALA A 62 -3.32 -23.12 -11.75
N VAL A 63 -4.13 -22.31 -11.05
CA VAL A 63 -5.61 -22.40 -11.08
C VAL A 63 -6.13 -22.17 -12.50
N GLN A 64 -5.63 -21.15 -13.20
CA GLN A 64 -6.07 -20.89 -14.58
C GLN A 64 -5.67 -22.02 -15.54
N ALA A 65 -4.48 -22.62 -15.37
CA ALA A 65 -4.05 -23.78 -16.15
C ALA A 65 -4.87 -25.03 -15.83
N ALA A 66 -5.17 -25.28 -14.54
CA ALA A 66 -6.01 -26.40 -14.12
C ALA A 66 -7.45 -26.28 -14.64
N LEU A 67 -8.03 -25.06 -14.63
CA LEU A 67 -9.34 -24.80 -15.24
C LEU A 67 -9.32 -25.01 -16.75
N GLU A 68 -8.25 -24.64 -17.44
CA GLU A 68 -8.10 -24.91 -18.87
C GLU A 68 -8.07 -26.42 -19.16
N LEU A 69 -7.20 -27.17 -18.49
CA LEU A 69 -7.11 -28.63 -18.63
C LEU A 69 -8.42 -29.35 -18.25
N LEU A 70 -9.10 -28.90 -17.19
CA LEU A 70 -10.42 -29.41 -16.83
C LEU A 70 -11.44 -29.15 -17.95
N THR A 71 -11.39 -27.99 -18.59
CA THR A 71 -12.31 -27.60 -19.66
C THR A 71 -12.05 -28.39 -20.94
N THR A 72 -10.79 -28.52 -21.37
CA THR A 72 -10.43 -29.18 -22.63
C THR A 72 -10.32 -30.69 -22.53
N GLU A 73 -9.62 -31.22 -21.53
CA GLU A 73 -9.29 -32.65 -21.45
C GLU A 73 -10.35 -33.49 -20.72
N VAL A 74 -11.04 -32.91 -19.72
CA VAL A 74 -12.04 -33.64 -18.93
C VAL A 74 -13.45 -33.38 -19.45
N LEU A 75 -13.84 -32.11 -19.58
CA LEU A 75 -15.17 -31.73 -20.04
C LEU A 75 -15.33 -31.73 -21.57
N HIS A 76 -14.23 -31.88 -22.33
CA HIS A 76 -14.22 -31.89 -23.79
C HIS A 76 -14.88 -30.63 -24.41
N LEU A 77 -14.80 -29.50 -23.70
CA LEU A 77 -15.31 -28.21 -24.12
C LEU A 77 -14.23 -27.38 -24.82
N ARG A 78 -14.65 -26.31 -25.49
CA ARG A 78 -13.71 -25.36 -26.12
C ARG A 78 -12.93 -24.60 -25.04
N SER A 79 -11.63 -24.42 -25.29
CA SER A 79 -10.70 -23.56 -24.54
C SER A 79 -11.36 -22.31 -23.94
N ASN A 80 -11.01 -21.96 -22.71
CA ASN A 80 -11.60 -20.83 -21.99
C ASN A 80 -11.33 -19.48 -22.68
N ILE A 81 -10.16 -19.34 -23.29
CA ILE A 81 -9.74 -18.15 -24.03
C ILE A 81 -9.74 -18.48 -25.52
N LYS A 82 -10.28 -17.59 -26.37
CA LYS A 82 -10.37 -17.86 -27.80
C LYS A 82 -8.99 -17.76 -28.46
N VAL A 83 -8.37 -18.90 -28.73
CA VAL A 83 -7.17 -19.02 -29.56
C VAL A 83 -7.58 -19.22 -31.02
N THR A 84 -7.21 -18.29 -31.90
CA THR A 84 -7.35 -18.42 -33.36
C THR A 84 -6.28 -17.58 -34.05
N SER A 85 -5.87 -17.96 -35.27
CA SER A 85 -4.89 -17.20 -36.04
C SER A 85 -5.45 -15.88 -36.60
N LEU A 86 -6.77 -15.70 -36.59
CA LEU A 86 -7.43 -14.47 -37.05
C LEU A 86 -7.38 -13.40 -35.95
N VAL A 87 -6.37 -12.52 -36.05
CA VAL A 87 -6.19 -11.38 -35.14
C VAL A 87 -7.41 -10.45 -35.19
N PRO A 88 -8.05 -10.12 -34.05
CA PRO A 88 -9.17 -9.20 -34.02
C PRO A 88 -8.73 -7.77 -34.38
N LEU A 89 -9.62 -7.02 -35.06
CA LEU A 89 -9.40 -5.61 -35.38
C LEU A 89 -9.10 -4.79 -34.10
N PRO A 90 -8.21 -3.79 -34.15
CA PRO A 90 -7.85 -2.98 -32.97
C PRO A 90 -9.06 -2.36 -32.26
N TRP A 91 -10.09 -1.94 -33.01
CA TRP A 91 -11.34 -1.42 -32.47
C TRP A 91 -12.15 -2.45 -31.66
N THR A 92 -12.11 -3.73 -32.07
CA THR A 92 -12.72 -4.83 -31.32
C THR A 92 -11.94 -5.11 -30.05
N ILE A 93 -10.60 -5.15 -30.12
CA ILE A 93 -9.74 -5.28 -28.93
C ILE A 93 -10.06 -4.17 -27.92
N LEU A 94 -10.11 -2.90 -28.37
CA LEU A 94 -10.40 -1.76 -27.50
C LEU A 94 -11.77 -1.86 -26.82
N LYS A 95 -12.83 -2.20 -27.58
CA LYS A 95 -14.18 -2.40 -27.04
C LYS A 95 -14.22 -3.53 -26.00
N ASP A 96 -13.55 -4.63 -26.27
CA ASP A 96 -13.56 -5.80 -25.39
C ASP A 96 -12.72 -5.57 -24.13
N VAL A 97 -11.55 -4.94 -24.25
CA VAL A 97 -10.75 -4.47 -23.10
C VAL A 97 -11.56 -3.48 -22.25
N ALA A 98 -12.31 -2.55 -22.86
CA ALA A 98 -13.18 -1.62 -22.12
C ALA A 98 -14.28 -2.35 -21.33
N LYS A 99 -14.99 -3.33 -21.94
CA LYS A 99 -15.93 -4.20 -21.21
C LYS A 99 -15.24 -4.94 -20.06
N GLY A 100 -14.02 -5.45 -20.31
CA GLY A 100 -13.20 -6.14 -19.33
C GLY A 100 -12.86 -5.27 -18.12
N ILE A 101 -12.41 -4.03 -18.35
CA ILE A 101 -12.09 -3.06 -17.30
C ILE A 101 -13.34 -2.68 -16.49
N VAL A 102 -14.47 -2.40 -17.17
CA VAL A 102 -15.73 -2.04 -16.49
C VAL A 102 -16.22 -3.19 -15.62
N LEU A 103 -16.33 -4.41 -16.16
CA LEU A 103 -16.81 -5.56 -15.39
C LEU A 103 -15.84 -5.93 -14.27
N ARG A 104 -14.53 -5.86 -14.51
CA ARG A 104 -13.50 -6.01 -13.46
C ARG A 104 -13.71 -5.00 -12.34
N GLY A 105 -13.86 -3.71 -12.66
CA GLY A 105 -14.05 -2.65 -11.68
C GLY A 105 -15.30 -2.85 -10.82
N VAL A 106 -16.41 -3.26 -11.43
CA VAL A 106 -17.65 -3.63 -10.73
C VAL A 106 -17.43 -4.82 -9.80
N LEU A 107 -16.93 -5.95 -10.31
CA LEU A 107 -16.68 -7.14 -9.51
C LEU A 107 -15.72 -6.87 -8.34
N ARG A 108 -14.61 -6.16 -8.60
CA ARG A 108 -13.65 -5.69 -7.60
C ARG A 108 -14.34 -4.94 -6.48
N TYR A 109 -15.11 -3.92 -6.83
CA TYR A 109 -15.78 -3.05 -5.88
C TYR A 109 -16.75 -3.82 -4.97
N PHE A 110 -17.64 -4.63 -5.55
CA PHE A 110 -18.63 -5.38 -4.76
C PHE A 110 -17.98 -6.46 -3.89
N ILE A 111 -16.97 -7.18 -4.40
CA ILE A 111 -16.22 -8.16 -3.59
C ILE A 111 -15.52 -7.46 -2.43
N HIS A 112 -14.79 -6.38 -2.70
CA HIS A 112 -14.00 -5.67 -1.69
C HIS A 112 -14.88 -4.98 -0.64
N ARG A 113 -15.94 -4.27 -1.04
CA ARG A 113 -16.88 -3.62 -0.10
C ARG A 113 -17.63 -4.67 0.74
N PHE A 114 -18.29 -5.63 0.10
CA PHE A 114 -19.23 -6.51 0.80
C PHE A 114 -18.55 -7.72 1.44
N LEU A 115 -17.83 -8.54 0.66
CA LEU A 115 -17.28 -9.81 1.16
C LEU A 115 -16.05 -9.60 2.05
N LEU A 116 -15.26 -8.56 1.82
CA LEU A 116 -13.98 -8.35 2.52
C LEU A 116 -14.04 -7.30 3.64
N HIS A 117 -15.10 -6.49 3.70
CA HIS A 117 -15.26 -5.45 4.74
C HIS A 117 -16.64 -5.40 5.43
N THR A 118 -17.75 -5.65 4.73
CA THR A 118 -19.11 -5.51 5.33
C THR A 118 -19.61 -6.78 6.00
N TRP A 119 -19.43 -7.95 5.38
CA TRP A 119 -19.99 -9.21 5.85
C TRP A 119 -19.03 -9.95 6.77
N SER A 120 -19.51 -10.33 7.96
CA SER A 120 -18.77 -11.14 8.95
C SER A 120 -18.56 -12.56 8.43
N THR A 121 -17.46 -12.75 7.69
CA THR A 121 -17.10 -14.01 7.03
C THR A 121 -15.61 -14.29 7.20
N PRO A 122 -15.15 -15.54 7.02
CA PRO A 122 -13.72 -15.84 7.01
C PRO A 122 -12.93 -15.01 5.98
N LEU A 123 -13.54 -14.60 4.86
CA LEU A 123 -12.92 -13.76 3.84
C LEU A 123 -12.56 -12.37 4.38
N GLN A 124 -13.45 -11.75 5.16
CA GLN A 124 -13.20 -10.49 5.86
C GLN A 124 -12.04 -10.65 6.86
N SER A 125 -12.11 -11.66 7.73
CA SER A 125 -11.06 -11.91 8.74
C SER A 125 -9.69 -12.18 8.11
N TRP A 126 -9.65 -12.94 7.01
CA TRP A 126 -8.43 -13.20 6.24
C TRP A 126 -7.90 -11.94 5.57
N HIS A 127 -8.74 -11.16 4.90
CA HIS A 127 -8.33 -9.91 4.25
C HIS A 127 -7.74 -8.90 5.24
N LEU A 128 -8.39 -8.76 6.41
CA LEU A 128 -7.95 -7.87 7.48
C LEU A 128 -6.62 -8.33 8.12
N SER A 129 -6.44 -9.64 8.31
CA SER A 129 -5.22 -10.21 8.92
C SER A 129 -4.05 -10.39 7.94
N TRP A 130 -4.31 -10.43 6.62
CA TRP A 130 -3.29 -10.52 5.58
C TRP A 130 -3.05 -9.17 4.94
N GLN A 131 -3.83 -8.74 3.94
CA GLN A 131 -3.54 -7.51 3.18
C GLN A 131 -3.43 -6.27 4.11
N HIS A 132 -4.36 -6.09 5.06
CA HIS A 132 -4.34 -4.97 6.01
C HIS A 132 -3.38 -5.13 7.20
N SER A 133 -2.62 -6.23 7.30
CA SER A 133 -1.46 -6.27 8.21
C SER A 133 -0.32 -5.33 7.77
N VAL A 134 -0.40 -4.79 6.55
CA VAL A 134 0.47 -3.74 6.03
C VAL A 134 -0.22 -2.38 6.18
N GLN A 135 0.38 -1.43 6.91
CA GLN A 135 -0.26 -0.15 7.22
C GLN A 135 -0.38 0.83 6.03
N LEU A 136 0.51 0.73 5.04
CA LEU A 136 0.51 1.55 3.84
C LEU A 136 0.94 0.67 2.65
N PRO A 137 0.18 0.66 1.54
CA PRO A 137 0.49 -0.20 0.42
C PRO A 137 1.78 0.22 -0.30
N PHE A 138 2.44 -0.79 -0.87
CA PHE A 138 3.51 -0.67 -1.85
C PHE A 138 3.28 -1.72 -2.96
N SER A 139 4.12 -1.72 -4.00
CA SER A 139 3.85 -2.43 -5.28
C SER A 139 3.38 -3.89 -5.17
N LEU A 140 3.98 -4.69 -4.29
CA LEU A 140 3.60 -6.11 -4.10
C LEU A 140 2.30 -6.31 -3.31
N VAL A 141 1.82 -5.30 -2.58
CA VAL A 141 0.59 -5.42 -1.77
C VAL A 141 -0.63 -5.72 -2.64
N ALA A 142 -0.61 -5.34 -3.92
CA ALA A 142 -1.61 -5.74 -4.92
C ALA A 142 -1.80 -7.27 -5.06
N THR A 143 -0.78 -8.07 -4.75
CA THR A 143 -0.85 -9.54 -4.81
C THR A 143 -0.69 -10.21 -3.44
N TYR A 144 -0.51 -9.43 -2.37
CA TYR A 144 -0.38 -9.90 -0.99
C TYR A 144 -1.74 -9.97 -0.28
N ASP A 145 -2.31 -11.16 -0.21
CA ASP A 145 -3.49 -11.44 0.59
C ASP A 145 -3.52 -12.95 0.92
N HIS A 146 -4.47 -13.39 1.74
CA HIS A 146 -4.75 -14.82 1.89
C HIS A 146 -5.07 -15.45 0.51
N PRO A 147 -4.53 -16.63 0.16
CA PRO A 147 -4.59 -17.13 -1.22
C PRO A 147 -6.01 -17.25 -1.81
N VAL A 148 -7.00 -17.62 -1.00
CA VAL A 148 -8.42 -17.66 -1.42
C VAL A 148 -8.96 -16.25 -1.70
N VAL A 149 -8.59 -15.26 -0.88
CA VAL A 149 -9.01 -13.87 -1.07
C VAL A 149 -8.31 -13.30 -2.30
N HIS A 150 -7.02 -13.57 -2.52
CA HIS A 150 -6.31 -13.22 -3.75
C HIS A 150 -7.00 -13.78 -5.00
N LEU A 151 -7.37 -15.07 -5.01
CA LEU A 151 -8.08 -15.65 -6.16
C LEU A 151 -9.43 -14.98 -6.39
N LEU A 152 -10.20 -14.73 -5.33
CA LEU A 152 -11.53 -14.13 -5.40
C LEU A 152 -11.52 -12.64 -5.77
N SER A 153 -10.63 -11.85 -5.17
CA SER A 153 -10.61 -10.39 -5.28
C SER A 153 -9.64 -9.89 -6.34
N GLN A 154 -8.51 -10.57 -6.57
CA GLN A 154 -7.49 -10.12 -7.53
C GLN A 154 -7.62 -10.81 -8.89
N TRP A 155 -7.69 -12.15 -8.91
CA TRP A 155 -7.64 -12.96 -10.14
C TRP A 155 -9.00 -13.07 -10.85
N LEU A 156 -10.06 -13.47 -10.12
CA LEU A 156 -11.39 -13.73 -10.70
C LEU A 156 -11.97 -12.50 -11.43
N PRO A 157 -11.87 -11.26 -10.91
CA PRO A 157 -12.38 -10.08 -11.63
C PRO A 157 -11.64 -9.76 -12.93
N VAL A 158 -10.41 -10.26 -13.12
CA VAL A 158 -9.66 -10.14 -14.38
C VAL A 158 -10.06 -11.27 -15.35
N PHE A 159 -10.17 -12.50 -14.84
CA PHE A 159 -10.40 -13.70 -15.66
C PHE A 159 -11.87 -13.87 -16.10
N LEU A 160 -12.82 -13.59 -15.21
CA LEU A 160 -14.26 -13.78 -15.48
C LEU A 160 -14.78 -12.99 -16.70
N PRO A 161 -14.40 -11.72 -16.94
CA PRO A 161 -14.77 -11.03 -18.18
C PRO A 161 -14.29 -11.75 -19.45
N ALA A 162 -13.09 -12.34 -19.41
CA ALA A 162 -12.53 -13.06 -20.56
C ALA A 162 -13.30 -14.35 -20.88
N LEU A 163 -13.80 -15.04 -19.85
CA LEU A 163 -14.72 -16.17 -19.99
C LEU A 163 -16.06 -15.74 -20.57
N LEU A 164 -16.71 -14.76 -19.94
CA LEU A 164 -18.09 -14.35 -20.26
C LEU A 164 -18.20 -13.77 -21.66
N PHE A 165 -17.23 -12.95 -22.07
CA PHE A 165 -17.20 -12.32 -23.39
C PHE A 165 -16.36 -13.10 -24.42
N ARG A 166 -15.82 -14.26 -24.04
CA ARG A 166 -15.00 -15.16 -24.88
C ARG A 166 -13.89 -14.44 -25.64
N PHE A 167 -13.09 -13.66 -24.90
CA PHE A 167 -12.04 -12.83 -25.48
C PHE A 167 -11.02 -13.62 -26.29
N HIS A 168 -10.52 -12.98 -27.34
CA HIS A 168 -9.36 -13.44 -28.08
C HIS A 168 -8.12 -13.46 -27.17
N VAL A 169 -7.19 -14.39 -27.39
CA VAL A 169 -5.94 -14.49 -26.62
C VAL A 169 -5.15 -13.17 -26.60
N LEU A 170 -5.12 -12.42 -27.70
CA LEU A 170 -4.52 -11.08 -27.74
C LEU A 170 -5.26 -10.07 -26.84
N THR A 171 -6.60 -10.05 -26.90
CA THR A 171 -7.45 -9.19 -26.04
C THR A 171 -7.27 -9.54 -24.56
N TRP A 172 -7.13 -10.83 -24.25
CA TRP A 172 -6.79 -11.31 -22.91
C TRP A 172 -5.47 -10.74 -22.41
N HIS A 173 -4.39 -10.83 -23.21
CA HIS A 173 -3.09 -10.30 -22.84
C HIS A 173 -3.10 -8.77 -22.65
N VAL A 174 -3.77 -8.02 -23.55
CA VAL A 174 -3.92 -6.56 -23.40
C VAL A 174 -4.68 -6.20 -22.11
N LEU A 175 -5.79 -6.88 -21.81
CA LEU A 175 -6.52 -6.65 -20.55
C LEU A 175 -5.66 -6.98 -19.32
N LEU A 176 -4.92 -8.09 -19.36
CA LEU A 176 -4.05 -8.53 -18.28
C LEU A 176 -2.89 -7.56 -18.02
N ALA A 177 -2.30 -7.00 -19.08
CA ALA A 177 -1.28 -5.96 -19.00
C ALA A 177 -1.84 -4.67 -18.38
N VAL A 178 -2.98 -4.16 -18.90
CA VAL A 178 -3.62 -2.94 -18.38
C VAL A 178 -4.06 -3.11 -16.92
N ALA A 179 -4.67 -4.25 -16.56
CA ALA A 179 -5.06 -4.55 -15.18
C ALA A 179 -3.84 -4.66 -14.23
N SER A 180 -2.69 -5.13 -14.73
CA SER A 180 -1.46 -5.21 -13.92
C SER A 180 -0.77 -3.86 -13.75
N LEU A 181 -0.83 -3.00 -14.76
CA LEU A 181 -0.36 -1.63 -14.69
C LEU A 181 -1.24 -0.78 -13.74
N GLU A 182 -2.57 -0.96 -13.78
CA GLU A 182 -3.48 -0.31 -12.83
C GLU A 182 -3.19 -0.78 -11.38
N ASP A 183 -3.11 -2.09 -11.14
CA ASP A 183 -2.77 -2.65 -9.82
C ASP A 183 -1.43 -2.07 -9.30
N LEU A 184 -0.41 -1.95 -10.17
CA LEU A 184 0.87 -1.32 -9.82
C LEU A 184 0.69 0.15 -9.38
N PHE A 185 -0.06 0.96 -10.13
CA PHE A 185 -0.26 2.38 -9.81
C PHE A 185 -1.15 2.59 -8.57
N VAL A 186 -2.14 1.74 -8.34
CA VAL A 186 -3.00 1.77 -7.15
C VAL A 186 -2.18 1.50 -5.89
N TYR A 187 -1.34 0.46 -5.90
CA TYR A 187 -0.66 -0.02 -4.68
C TYR A 187 0.77 0.51 -4.50
N SER A 188 1.48 0.97 -5.52
CA SER A 188 2.87 1.48 -5.38
C SER A 188 3.02 2.70 -4.48
N GLY A 189 1.96 3.51 -4.36
CA GLY A 189 1.97 4.79 -3.66
C GLY A 189 2.48 5.96 -4.50
N TYR A 190 2.86 5.76 -5.77
CA TYR A 190 3.42 6.83 -6.60
C TYR A 190 2.38 7.91 -6.97
N ALA A 191 2.73 9.18 -6.72
CA ALA A 191 1.82 10.32 -6.75
C ALA A 191 2.31 11.53 -7.58
N VAL A 192 3.50 11.45 -8.17
CA VAL A 192 4.16 12.57 -8.89
C VAL A 192 4.50 12.18 -10.35
N LEU A 193 3.76 11.24 -10.93
CA LEU A 193 3.94 10.81 -12.31
C LEU A 193 3.24 11.76 -13.31
N PRO A 194 3.61 11.80 -14.61
CA PRO A 194 3.12 12.80 -15.58
C PRO A 194 1.59 12.87 -15.75
N SER A 195 0.87 11.77 -15.52
CA SER A 195 -0.61 11.70 -15.45
C SER A 195 -1.11 11.84 -13.99
N SER A 196 -0.55 12.82 -13.28
CA SER A 196 -0.64 12.99 -11.83
C SER A 196 -2.06 13.00 -11.28
N ILE A 197 -3.01 13.62 -11.97
CA ILE A 197 -4.42 13.73 -11.55
C ILE A 197 -5.05 12.33 -11.38
N VAL A 198 -4.93 11.47 -12.39
CA VAL A 198 -5.54 10.13 -12.38
C VAL A 198 -4.72 9.14 -11.56
N LEU A 199 -3.39 9.08 -11.76
CA LEU A 199 -2.53 8.10 -11.08
C LEU A 199 -2.42 8.39 -9.59
N ALA A 200 -2.16 9.64 -9.19
CA ALA A 200 -2.06 9.99 -7.78
C ALA A 200 -3.43 9.95 -7.08
N GLY A 201 -4.53 10.11 -7.82
CA GLY A 201 -5.87 9.82 -7.33
C GLY A 201 -6.03 8.35 -6.91
N MET A 202 -5.50 7.39 -7.71
CA MET A 202 -5.55 5.96 -7.38
C MET A 202 -4.72 5.63 -6.13
N ALA A 203 -3.45 6.03 -6.10
CA ALA A 203 -2.56 5.78 -4.97
C ALA A 203 -3.10 6.39 -3.66
N ARG A 204 -3.55 7.66 -3.68
CA ARG A 204 -4.10 8.32 -2.49
C ARG A 204 -5.41 7.70 -2.00
N ARG A 205 -6.25 7.15 -2.89
CA ARG A 205 -7.44 6.39 -2.52
C ARG A 205 -7.10 5.11 -1.77
N ALA A 206 -6.14 4.32 -2.30
CA ALA A 206 -5.65 3.13 -1.62
C ALA A 206 -5.07 3.49 -0.24
N ASP A 207 -4.21 4.49 -0.14
CA ASP A 207 -3.66 4.94 1.15
C ASP A 207 -4.74 5.37 2.15
N ALA A 208 -5.79 6.05 1.68
CA ALA A 208 -6.91 6.47 2.53
C ALA A 208 -7.77 5.27 2.99
N HIS A 209 -7.96 4.27 2.14
CA HIS A 209 -8.62 3.00 2.48
C HIS A 209 -7.86 2.25 3.59
N PHE A 210 -6.56 1.99 3.38
CA PHE A 210 -5.71 1.32 4.38
C PHE A 210 -5.62 2.12 5.70
N ALA A 211 -5.52 3.45 5.62
CA ALA A 211 -5.50 4.30 6.81
C ALA A 211 -6.84 4.27 7.57
N ALA A 212 -7.99 4.25 6.89
CA ALA A 212 -9.29 4.14 7.55
C ALA A 212 -9.43 2.82 8.33
N VAL A 213 -9.04 1.70 7.72
CA VAL A 213 -9.07 0.37 8.35
C VAL A 213 -8.13 0.30 9.56
N ARG A 214 -6.89 0.79 9.43
CA ARG A 214 -5.91 0.84 10.53
C ARG A 214 -6.38 1.72 11.69
N ASP A 215 -7.05 2.83 11.40
CA ASP A 215 -7.56 3.77 12.41
C ASP A 215 -8.93 3.33 12.98
N GLU A 216 -9.38 2.11 12.70
CA GLU A 216 -10.68 1.54 13.11
C GLU A 216 -11.91 2.38 12.69
N LYS A 217 -11.77 3.15 11.61
CA LYS A 217 -12.83 3.97 11.00
C LYS A 217 -13.62 3.16 9.97
N PRO A 218 -14.86 3.56 9.62
CA PRO A 218 -15.59 2.97 8.51
C PRO A 218 -14.75 2.95 7.22
N ALA A 219 -14.54 1.77 6.66
CA ALA A 219 -13.77 1.59 5.44
C ALA A 219 -14.51 2.15 4.22
N GLY A 220 -13.75 2.63 3.24
CA GLY A 220 -14.24 3.16 1.97
C GLY A 220 -13.12 3.25 0.94
N ASN A 221 -13.36 3.86 -0.22
CA ASN A 221 -12.46 3.86 -1.39
C ASN A 221 -12.12 2.42 -1.86
N PHE A 222 -13.13 1.55 -1.96
CA PHE A 222 -12.99 0.13 -2.31
C PHE A 222 -12.60 -0.12 -3.77
N GLY A 223 -12.95 0.78 -4.68
CA GLY A 223 -12.68 0.70 -6.11
C GLY A 223 -11.44 1.51 -6.51
N HIS A 224 -10.54 0.90 -7.29
CA HIS A 224 -9.29 1.51 -7.75
C HIS A 224 -9.49 2.91 -8.39
N LEU A 225 -10.45 3.04 -9.31
CA LEU A 225 -10.77 4.29 -9.98
C LEU A 225 -11.60 5.27 -9.15
N GLY A 226 -12.17 4.85 -8.01
CA GLY A 226 -13.04 5.66 -7.15
C GLY A 226 -14.42 6.01 -7.72
N LEU A 227 -14.72 5.68 -8.99
CA LEU A 227 -16.01 6.01 -9.62
C LEU A 227 -17.20 5.37 -8.88
N LEU A 228 -17.11 4.09 -8.53
CA LEU A 228 -18.16 3.41 -7.79
C LEU A 228 -18.25 3.87 -6.32
N ASP A 229 -17.13 4.29 -5.72
CA ASP A 229 -17.13 4.91 -4.40
C ASP A 229 -17.81 6.27 -4.37
N PHE A 230 -17.66 7.06 -5.44
CA PHE A 230 -18.40 8.30 -5.64
C PHE A 230 -19.90 8.04 -5.86
N MET A 231 -20.25 7.11 -6.76
CA MET A 231 -21.65 6.81 -7.12
C MET A 231 -22.46 6.12 -6.00
N LEU A 232 -21.79 5.39 -5.11
CA LEU A 232 -22.43 4.60 -4.03
C LEU A 232 -22.00 5.08 -2.63
N GLU A 233 -21.56 6.34 -2.55
CA GLU A 233 -21.27 7.10 -1.33
C GLU A 233 -20.35 6.36 -0.33
N SER A 234 -19.34 5.66 -0.85
CA SER A 234 -18.28 5.00 -0.05
C SER A 234 -16.91 5.67 -0.18
N ALA A 235 -16.84 6.87 -0.73
CA ALA A 235 -15.60 7.66 -0.78
C ALA A 235 -15.27 8.27 0.59
N VAL A 236 -14.03 8.12 1.06
CA VAL A 236 -13.56 8.65 2.36
C VAL A 236 -12.61 9.85 2.16
N GLN A 237 -12.70 10.83 3.07
CA GLN A 237 -11.97 12.10 3.01
C GLN A 237 -10.46 11.93 2.70
N GLY A 238 -9.93 12.80 1.83
CA GLY A 238 -8.55 12.73 1.32
C GLY A 238 -8.43 12.10 -0.08
N ALA A 239 -9.48 11.42 -0.58
CA ALA A 239 -9.52 10.85 -1.93
C ALA A 239 -9.91 11.85 -3.04
N MET A 240 -10.79 12.82 -2.73
CA MET A 240 -11.49 13.65 -3.73
C MET A 240 -10.67 14.80 -4.32
N SER A 241 -9.55 15.18 -3.70
CA SER A 241 -8.62 16.21 -4.22
C SER A 241 -8.02 15.85 -5.60
N GLY A 242 -8.09 14.58 -6.02
CA GLY A 242 -7.70 14.16 -7.37
C GLY A 242 -8.73 14.41 -8.48
N LEU A 243 -9.96 14.84 -8.17
CA LEU A 243 -11.01 15.12 -9.17
C LEU A 243 -11.32 16.62 -9.32
N LYS A 244 -11.06 17.41 -8.28
CA LYS A 244 -11.14 18.87 -8.32
C LYS A 244 -9.73 19.38 -8.58
N GLY A 245 -9.49 19.95 -9.77
CA GLY A 245 -8.17 20.41 -10.17
C GLY A 245 -7.69 21.55 -9.29
N GLU A 246 -6.86 21.25 -8.29
CA GLU A 246 -6.30 22.23 -7.36
C GLU A 246 -5.16 23.02 -8.02
N GLN A 247 -5.51 23.88 -8.98
CA GLN A 247 -4.75 25.09 -9.21
C GLN A 247 -5.22 26.14 -8.21
N GLN A 248 -4.52 26.25 -7.09
CA GLN A 248 -4.37 27.55 -6.43
C GLN A 248 -2.88 27.90 -6.39
N PRO A 249 -2.48 29.07 -6.94
CA PRO A 249 -1.10 29.51 -6.93
C PRO A 249 -0.66 29.89 -5.51
N GLY A 250 0.64 29.83 -5.26
CA GLY A 250 1.20 29.98 -3.92
C GLY A 250 0.89 31.33 -3.26
N THR A 251 0.42 31.28 -2.02
CA THR A 251 0.46 32.42 -1.10
C THR A 251 1.80 32.39 -0.36
N SER A 252 2.71 33.27 -0.76
CA SER A 252 3.85 33.68 0.07
C SER A 252 3.34 34.22 1.42
N PRO A 253 4.10 34.08 2.52
CA PRO A 253 3.72 34.72 3.78
C PRO A 253 3.84 36.25 3.61
N SER A 254 2.71 36.95 3.65
CA SER A 254 2.69 38.40 3.76
C SER A 254 3.15 38.79 5.17
N SER A 255 4.21 39.58 5.23
CA SER A 255 4.35 40.56 6.30
C SER A 255 3.09 41.42 6.37
N ASP A 256 2.72 41.86 7.58
CA ASP A 256 2.23 43.21 7.92
C ASP A 256 1.43 43.14 9.24
N GLU A 257 2.15 43.21 10.36
CA GLU A 257 1.61 43.81 11.59
C GLU A 257 2.41 45.08 11.87
N GLU A 258 1.89 46.21 11.41
CA GLU A 258 2.29 47.54 11.85
C GLU A 258 1.28 48.02 12.90
N VAL A 259 1.74 48.57 14.03
CA VAL A 259 1.27 49.85 14.62
C VAL A 259 2.21 50.26 15.77
N THR A 260 3.14 51.15 15.40
CA THR A 260 3.66 52.33 16.12
C THR A 260 3.66 52.42 17.66
N SER A 261 4.83 52.73 18.21
CA SER A 261 5.04 53.93 19.04
C SER A 261 6.48 54.48 18.83
N ARG A 262 6.67 55.80 18.95
CA ARG A 262 7.93 56.54 18.67
C ARG A 262 8.45 57.26 19.93
N GLN A 263 9.71 57.72 19.89
CA GLN A 263 10.43 58.57 20.88
C GLN A 263 10.73 57.85 22.22
N GLU A 264 11.79 58.08 22.99
CA GLU A 264 13.00 58.94 22.95
C GLU A 264 13.98 58.38 24.04
N ASP A 265 15.32 58.47 24.02
CA ASP A 265 16.30 58.86 22.97
C ASP A 265 17.72 58.31 23.32
N GLU A 266 18.79 58.73 22.62
CA GLU A 266 20.21 58.39 22.90
C GLU A 266 20.87 59.42 23.86
N VAL A 267 21.80 59.01 24.75
CA VAL A 267 23.00 59.79 25.25
C VAL A 267 23.67 59.19 26.52
N ASP A 268 24.99 58.96 26.40
CA ASP A 268 26.13 59.06 27.35
C ASP A 268 26.33 58.32 28.70
N GLN A 269 27.56 57.76 28.75
CA GLN A 269 28.64 57.89 29.77
C GLN A 269 28.64 57.10 31.11
N ALA A 270 29.66 56.22 31.19
CA ALA A 270 30.75 56.14 32.18
C ALA A 270 30.47 55.91 33.69
N GLY A 271 31.29 55.07 34.35
CA GLY A 271 31.38 55.14 35.82
C GLY A 271 31.96 53.99 36.66
N ALA A 272 33.18 53.51 36.39
CA ALA A 272 34.18 53.08 37.39
C ALA A 272 33.98 51.86 38.37
N SER A 273 35.15 51.41 38.86
CA SER A 273 35.46 50.48 39.97
C SER A 273 35.01 49.01 39.85
N ALA A 274 35.87 48.00 39.69
CA ALA A 274 37.15 47.63 40.32
C ALA A 274 37.01 46.88 41.67
N ASP A 275 37.27 45.57 41.64
CA ASP A 275 38.18 44.78 42.50
C ASP A 275 37.85 43.27 42.41
N ASN A 276 38.69 42.30 42.82
CA ASN A 276 40.08 41.96 42.44
C ASN A 276 40.33 40.48 42.91
N VAL A 277 41.47 39.85 42.58
CA VAL A 277 41.99 38.58 43.17
C VAL A 277 41.18 37.31 42.79
N SER A 278 41.56 36.48 41.80
CA SER A 278 42.76 35.63 41.58
C SER A 278 42.78 34.29 42.35
N GLY A 279 43.15 33.20 41.65
CA GLY A 279 43.37 31.86 42.21
C GLY A 279 43.27 30.81 41.11
N ALA A 280 44.34 30.07 40.84
CA ALA A 280 44.48 29.23 39.65
C ALA A 280 44.79 27.76 39.97
N ALA A 281 44.78 26.95 38.90
CA ALA A 281 45.37 25.61 38.75
C ALA A 281 44.63 24.40 39.34
N ASN A 282 44.26 23.48 38.42
CA ASN A 282 44.74 22.09 38.27
C ASN A 282 45.05 21.29 39.56
N ASP A 283 44.72 20.00 39.68
CA ASP A 283 45.23 18.92 38.81
C ASP A 283 44.28 17.71 38.71
N ALA A 284 44.61 16.80 37.79
CA ALA A 284 44.02 15.47 37.66
C ALA A 284 44.98 14.40 38.22
N ASP A 285 44.43 13.25 38.64
CA ASP A 285 44.90 11.87 38.31
C ASP A 285 44.09 10.85 39.15
N ILE A 286 43.43 9.87 38.52
CA ILE A 286 43.87 8.48 38.28
C ILE A 286 44.04 7.65 39.57
N ASP A 287 43.19 6.64 39.79
CA ASP A 287 43.62 5.24 39.64
C ASP A 287 42.44 4.24 39.49
N ALA A 288 42.74 2.99 39.13
CA ALA A 288 41.80 1.96 38.67
C ALA A 288 41.79 0.67 39.53
N ASP A 289 41.06 -0.36 39.03
CA ASP A 289 41.09 -1.79 39.42
C ASP A 289 40.41 -2.20 40.77
N LYS A 290 39.82 -3.40 40.95
CA LYS A 290 39.67 -4.62 40.11
C LYS A 290 38.54 -5.55 40.65
N ASP A 291 38.03 -6.47 39.82
CA ASP A 291 37.67 -7.92 40.03
C ASP A 291 36.96 -8.41 41.35
N ALA A 292 36.17 -9.50 41.42
CA ALA A 292 35.47 -10.39 40.46
C ALA A 292 34.45 -11.31 41.24
N ASP A 293 33.80 -12.26 40.55
CA ASP A 293 32.69 -13.14 41.01
C ASP A 293 32.98 -14.13 42.17
N GLU A 294 31.94 -14.64 42.88
CA GLU A 294 31.39 -16.01 42.65
C GLU A 294 30.09 -16.35 43.45
N ASP A 295 29.56 -17.56 43.24
CA ASP A 295 28.14 -17.98 43.33
C ASP A 295 27.82 -18.95 44.51
N THR A 296 26.57 -19.00 45.02
CA THR A 296 26.01 -20.15 45.80
C THR A 296 24.46 -20.19 45.87
N GLN A 297 23.85 -20.99 44.99
CA GLN A 297 22.79 -22.01 45.20
C GLN A 297 21.40 -21.70 45.88
N GLN A 298 20.38 -22.42 45.39
CA GLN A 298 18.92 -22.36 45.67
C GLN A 298 18.48 -23.37 46.79
N PRO A 299 17.19 -23.78 47.02
CA PRO A 299 15.87 -23.35 46.46
C PRO A 299 14.68 -23.23 47.46
N GLY A 300 13.53 -22.67 47.02
CA GLY A 300 12.29 -22.68 47.82
C GLY A 300 10.96 -22.22 47.18
N GLN A 301 10.08 -23.20 46.90
CA GLN A 301 8.59 -23.14 46.84
C GLN A 301 7.82 -22.38 45.73
N ARG A 302 7.01 -23.17 45.01
CA ARG A 302 5.87 -22.77 44.15
C ARG A 302 4.73 -22.12 44.96
N ARG A 303 3.98 -21.21 44.33
CA ARG A 303 2.50 -21.19 44.42
C ARG A 303 1.84 -20.53 43.20
N SER A 304 0.95 -21.26 42.52
CA SER A 304 0.11 -20.72 41.45
C SER A 304 -1.20 -20.18 42.01
N ASN A 305 -1.76 -19.13 41.39
CA ASN A 305 -3.11 -18.68 41.68
C ASN A 305 -3.94 -18.49 40.41
N ARG A 306 -4.95 -19.35 40.27
CA ARG A 306 -5.89 -19.45 39.14
C ARG A 306 -7.15 -18.66 39.49
N ARG A 307 -7.43 -17.53 38.83
CA ARG A 307 -8.71 -16.81 39.00
C ARG A 307 -9.79 -17.36 38.07
N LYS A 308 -11.01 -17.47 38.60
CA LYS A 308 -12.18 -18.11 37.97
C LYS A 308 -12.86 -17.19 36.95
N ALA A 309 -13.51 -17.81 35.96
CA ALA A 309 -14.49 -17.17 35.11
C ALA A 309 -15.75 -16.75 35.90
N ARG A 310 -16.47 -15.74 35.37
CA ARG A 310 -17.83 -15.39 35.76
C ARG A 310 -18.75 -15.59 34.55
N LYS A 311 -19.86 -16.30 34.74
CA LYS A 311 -21.04 -16.27 33.87
C LYS A 311 -22.17 -15.64 34.67
N ALA A 312 -22.87 -14.70 34.04
CA ALA A 312 -24.27 -14.36 34.24
C ALA A 312 -24.72 -13.80 32.89
#